data_AF-A0A943HP40-F1
#
_entry.id   AF-A0A943HP40-F1
#
_cell.length_a   1.000
_cell.length_b   1.000
_cell.length_c   1.000
_cell.angle_alpha   90.00
_cell.angle_beta   90.00
_cell.angle_gamma   90.00
#
_symmetry.space_group_name_H-M   'P 1'
#
loop_
_entity.id
_entity.type
_entity.pdbx_description
1 polymer ?
#
loop_
_entity_poly.entity_id
_entity_poly.type
_entity_poly.pdbx_seq_one_letter_code
_entity_poly.pdbx_strand_id
1 'polypeptide(L)'
;MAKTDVLEFSKEKQGYSCEFTSVGKCVIQIDREKSGTLSIYAKLEGMDYALLHQYPVTQFNDNMIFELDVQKGLSIKILSAVGVMSAKMAYEDEDL
;
A
#
# COMPACT_ATOMS: atom_id res chain seq x y z
N MET A 1 14.62 16.14 -1.86
CA MET A 1 13.20 16.49 -2.16
C MET A 1 12.40 15.21 -2.09
N ALA A 2 11.19 15.23 -1.52
CA ALA A 2 10.34 14.04 -1.49
C ALA A 2 9.96 13.65 -2.92
N LYS A 3 10.18 12.38 -3.27
CA LYS A 3 9.69 11.77 -4.52
C LYS A 3 8.24 11.36 -4.33
N THR A 4 7.50 11.24 -5.43
CA THR A 4 6.14 10.71 -5.41
C THR A 4 5.90 9.78 -6.58
N ASP A 5 5.43 8.57 -6.28
CA ASP A 5 5.04 7.57 -7.27
C ASP A 5 3.53 7.33 -7.21
N VAL A 6 2.95 6.98 -8.36
CA VAL A 6 1.56 6.53 -8.45
C VAL A 6 1.53 5.02 -8.24
N LEU A 7 0.66 4.56 -7.34
CA LEU A 7 0.42 3.13 -7.12
C LEU A 7 -0.80 2.71 -7.94
N GLU A 8 -0.58 1.89 -8.95
CA GLU A 8 -1.67 1.42 -9.82
C GLU A 8 -2.35 0.19 -9.24
N PHE A 9 -3.65 0.31 -8.98
CA PHE A 9 -4.47 -0.79 -8.48
C PHE A 9 -5.18 -1.50 -9.63
N SER A 10 -5.08 -2.83 -9.65
CA SER A 10 -5.76 -3.71 -10.59
C SER A 10 -6.86 -4.50 -9.89
N LYS A 11 -7.98 -4.74 -10.59
CA LYS A 11 -9.07 -5.56 -10.07
C LYS A 11 -8.67 -7.04 -10.08
N GLU A 12 -8.75 -7.69 -8.92
CA GLU A 12 -8.54 -9.11 -8.70
C GLU A 12 -9.82 -9.80 -8.19
N LYS A 13 -9.77 -11.14 -8.03
CA LYS A 13 -10.90 -11.92 -7.48
C LYS A 13 -11.30 -11.49 -6.06
N GLN A 14 -10.33 -11.03 -5.26
CA GLN A 14 -10.51 -10.72 -3.83
C GLN A 14 -10.66 -9.21 -3.54
N GLY A 15 -10.63 -8.36 -4.57
CA GLY A 15 -10.67 -6.90 -4.41
C GLY A 15 -9.81 -6.20 -5.45
N TYR A 16 -9.11 -5.16 -5.03
CA TYR A 16 -8.21 -4.36 -5.87
C TYR A 16 -6.83 -4.39 -5.23
N SER A 17 -5.79 -4.69 -6.00
CA SER A 17 -4.44 -4.82 -5.49
C SER A 17 -3.44 -3.97 -6.26
N CYS A 18 -2.39 -3.53 -5.57
CA CYS A 18 -1.16 -3.06 -6.19
C CYS A 18 0.03 -3.81 -5.57
N GLU A 19 1.09 -3.99 -6.35
CA GLU A 19 2.35 -4.56 -5.89
C GLU A 19 3.49 -3.61 -6.25
N PHE A 20 4.41 -3.39 -5.32
CA PHE A 20 5.60 -2.56 -5.53
C PHE A 20 6.74 -3.01 -4.62
N THR A 21 7.97 -2.61 -4.95
CA THR A 21 9.15 -2.88 -4.11
C THR A 21 9.27 -1.79 -3.05
N SER A 22 9.45 -2.18 -1.78
CA SER A 22 9.61 -1.23 -0.69
C SER A 22 10.83 -0.32 -0.90
N VAL A 23 10.61 0.97 -0.73
CA VAL A 23 11.63 2.03 -0.75
C VAL A 23 12.10 2.41 0.66
N GLY A 24 11.73 1.64 1.68
CA GLY A 24 11.96 2.01 3.08
C GLY A 24 10.79 2.83 3.62
N LYS A 25 11.08 3.78 4.49
CA LYS A 25 10.07 4.67 5.08
C LYS A 25 9.39 5.52 4.00
N CYS A 26 8.08 5.37 3.87
CA CYS A 26 7.26 6.16 2.96
C CYS A 26 5.89 6.48 3.58
N VAL A 27 5.20 7.46 2.99
CA VAL A 27 3.81 7.80 3.30
C VAL A 27 2.96 7.45 2.10
N ILE A 28 1.89 6.71 2.32
CA ILE A 28 0.94 6.31 1.27
C ILE A 28 -0.39 6.98 1.55
N GLN A 29 -0.93 7.63 0.52
CA GLN A 29 -2.31 8.11 0.50
C GLN A 29 -3.12 7.30 -0.50
N ILE A 30 -4.28 6.79 -0.08
CA ILE A 30 -5.20 6.02 -0.90
C ILE A 30 -6.59 6.63 -0.79
N ASP A 31 -7.15 7.02 -1.92
CA ASP A 31 -8.54 7.45 -2.06
C ASP A 31 -9.38 6.33 -2.69
N ARG A 32 -10.54 6.06 -2.11
CA ARG A 32 -11.34 4.86 -2.39
C ARG A 32 -12.80 5.22 -2.61
N GLU A 33 -13.53 4.34 -3.27
CA GLU A 33 -14.96 4.56 -3.55
C GLU A 33 -15.82 4.66 -2.28
N LYS A 34 -15.40 4.01 -1.19
CA LYS A 34 -16.08 3.97 0.11
C LYS A 34 -15.16 3.37 1.18
N SER A 35 -15.61 3.35 2.44
CA SER A 35 -14.96 2.55 3.49
C SER A 35 -14.97 1.05 3.15
N GLY A 36 -13.83 0.40 3.37
CA GLY A 36 -13.64 -1.04 3.19
C GLY A 36 -12.37 -1.50 3.90
N THR A 37 -12.17 -2.81 4.00
CA THR A 37 -10.92 -3.37 4.54
C THR A 37 -9.76 -3.08 3.59
N LEU A 38 -8.62 -2.65 4.15
CA LEU A 38 -7.34 -2.53 3.45
C LEU A 38 -6.33 -3.42 4.16
N SER A 39 -5.66 -4.32 3.43
CA SER A 39 -4.64 -5.22 3.98
C SER A 39 -3.30 -4.96 3.30
N ILE A 40 -2.23 -4.95 4.08
CA ILE A 40 -0.86 -4.77 3.61
C ILE A 40 -0.10 -6.05 3.90
N TYR A 41 0.52 -6.59 2.86
CA TYR A 41 1.34 -7.79 2.92
C TYR A 41 2.76 -7.46 2.47
N ALA A 42 3.72 -8.23 2.95
CA ALA A 42 5.09 -8.22 2.44
C ALA A 42 5.64 -9.62 2.28
N LYS A 43 6.63 -9.76 1.42
CA LYS A 43 7.43 -10.99 1.30
C LYS A 43 8.89 -10.68 1.05
N LEU A 44 9.73 -11.62 1.49
CA LEU A 44 11.08 -11.81 0.99
C LEU A 44 11.03 -12.56 -0.35
N GLU A 45 12.05 -12.36 -1.18
CA GLU A 45 12.19 -13.12 -2.42
C GLU A 45 12.21 -14.64 -2.13
N GLY A 46 11.41 -15.40 -2.89
CA GLY A 46 11.26 -16.84 -2.70
C GLY A 46 10.34 -17.27 -1.56
N MET A 47 9.70 -16.33 -0.84
CA MET A 47 8.73 -16.62 0.22
C MET A 47 7.28 -16.25 -0.16
N ASP A 48 6.33 -16.79 0.60
CA ASP A 48 4.93 -16.39 0.53
C ASP A 48 4.69 -15.02 1.19
N TYR A 49 3.63 -14.34 0.76
CA TYR A 49 3.19 -13.08 1.37
C TYR A 49 2.69 -13.31 2.80
N ALA A 50 3.25 -12.55 3.74
CA ALA A 50 2.79 -12.46 5.11
C ALA A 50 2.00 -11.17 5.33
N LEU A 51 0.92 -11.23 6.10
CA LEU A 51 0.14 -10.05 6.49
C LEU A 51 0.96 -9.19 7.46
N LEU A 52 1.22 -7.94 7.10
CA LEU A 52 1.87 -6.96 7.96
C LEU A 52 0.86 -6.20 8.81
N HIS A 53 -0.17 -5.68 8.15
CA HIS A 53 -1.18 -4.86 8.82
C HIS A 53 -2.52 -4.94 8.09
N GLN A 54 -3.61 -4.76 8.85
CA GLN A 54 -4.95 -4.69 8.29
C GLN A 54 -5.71 -3.54 8.94
N TYR A 55 -6.26 -2.67 8.09
CA TYR A 55 -7.17 -1.60 8.46
C TYR A 55 -8.61 -2.11 8.28
N PRO A 56 -9.37 -2.38 9.35
CA PRO A 56 -10.74 -2.87 9.26
C PRO A 56 -11.72 -1.76 8.87
N VAL A 57 -12.84 -2.15 8.26
CA VAL A 57 -13.87 -1.20 7.76
C VAL A 57 -14.41 -0.25 8.82
N THR A 58 -14.44 -0.66 10.09
CA THR A 58 -15.06 0.09 11.19
C THR A 58 -14.21 1.27 11.68
N GLN A 59 -12.95 1.36 11.24
CA GLN A 59 -11.98 2.31 11.80
C GLN A 59 -11.52 3.38 10.81
N PHE A 60 -11.88 3.28 9.52
CA PHE A 60 -11.31 4.15 8.49
C PHE A 60 -12.34 4.62 7.45
N ASN A 61 -12.20 5.87 7.05
CA ASN A 61 -12.91 6.49 5.94
C ASN A 61 -12.34 6.02 4.58
N ASP A 62 -12.96 6.49 3.51
CA ASP A 62 -12.55 6.27 2.13
C ASP A 62 -11.12 6.76 1.82
N ASN A 63 -10.75 7.95 2.28
CA ASN A 63 -9.43 8.55 2.08
C ASN A 63 -8.49 8.27 3.27
N MET A 64 -7.47 7.45 3.03
CA MET A 64 -6.52 6.99 4.05
C MET A 64 -5.13 7.54 3.79
N ILE A 65 -4.45 8.01 4.85
CA ILE A 65 -3.03 8.36 4.83
C ILE A 65 -2.34 7.58 5.94
N PHE A 66 -1.27 6.84 5.60
CA PHE A 66 -0.51 6.08 6.59
C PHE A 66 0.98 6.03 6.23
N GLU A 67 1.80 5.85 7.27
CA GLU A 67 3.23 5.60 7.11
C GLU A 67 3.46 4.08 6.95
N LEU A 68 4.32 3.72 6.00
CA LEU A 68 4.83 2.38 5.83
C LEU A 68 6.34 2.43 6.06
N ASP A 69 6.82 1.74 7.10
CA ASP A 69 8.23 1.59 7.39
C ASP A 69 8.60 0.11 7.30
N VAL A 70 8.93 -0.32 6.09
CA VAL A 70 9.29 -1.70 5.77
C VAL A 70 10.63 -1.70 5.05
N GLN A 71 11.52 -2.63 5.40
CA GLN A 71 12.86 -2.73 4.84
C GLN A 71 12.89 -2.62 3.31
N LYS A 72 13.83 -1.82 2.79
CA LYS A 72 14.07 -1.64 1.35
C LYS A 72 14.25 -2.99 0.65
N GLY A 73 13.67 -3.15 -0.54
CA GLY A 73 13.80 -4.34 -1.37
C GLY A 73 12.77 -5.44 -1.14
N LEU A 74 11.95 -5.37 -0.09
CA LEU A 74 10.84 -6.32 0.11
C LEU A 74 9.71 -6.06 -0.89
N SER A 75 9.07 -7.12 -1.40
CA SER A 75 7.86 -6.94 -2.22
C SER A 75 6.68 -6.65 -1.30
N ILE A 76 5.97 -5.56 -1.57
CA ILE A 76 4.77 -5.15 -0.84
C ILE A 76 3.56 -5.40 -1.73
N LYS A 77 2.49 -5.94 -1.14
CA LYS A 77 1.16 -6.01 -1.77
C LYS A 77 0.15 -5.29 -0.89
N ILE A 78 -0.56 -4.33 -1.47
CA ILE A 78 -1.71 -3.70 -0.82
C ILE A 78 -2.98 -4.26 -1.47
N LEU A 79 -3.92 -4.72 -0.65
CA LEU A 79 -5.21 -5.25 -1.08
C LEU A 79 -6.34 -4.43 -0.46
N SER A 80 -7.13 -3.76 -1.30
CA SER A 80 -8.35 -3.07 -0.93
C SER A 80 -9.56 -3.93 -1.27
N ALA A 81 -10.51 -4.08 -0.33
CA ALA A 81 -11.77 -4.78 -0.58
C ALA A 81 -12.74 -3.99 -1.49
N VAL A 82 -12.44 -2.72 -1.75
CA VAL A 82 -13.28 -1.77 -2.51
C VAL A 82 -12.44 -1.06 -3.57
N GLY A 83 -13.09 -0.47 -4.58
CA GLY A 83 -12.38 0.22 -5.67
C GLY A 83 -11.51 1.36 -5.15
N VAL A 84 -10.32 1.47 -5.75
CA VAL A 84 -9.34 2.53 -5.46
C VAL A 84 -9.40 3.56 -6.59
N MET A 85 -9.70 4.80 -6.23
CA MET A 85 -9.82 5.91 -7.17
C MET A 85 -8.46 6.53 -7.47
N SER A 86 -7.61 6.66 -6.46
CA SER A 86 -6.21 7.08 -6.63
C SER A 86 -5.35 6.58 -5.47
N ALA A 87 -4.07 6.32 -5.75
CA ALA A 87 -3.10 6.01 -4.72
C ALA A 87 -1.74 6.60 -5.07
N LYS A 88 -1.09 7.21 -4.07
CA LYS A 88 0.23 7.84 -4.21
C LYS A 88 1.11 7.46 -3.04
N MET A 89 2.39 7.25 -3.33
CA MET A 89 3.43 6.98 -2.35
C MET A 89 4.43 8.13 -2.38
N ALA A 90 4.72 8.73 -1.24
CA ALA A 90 5.74 9.75 -1.08
C ALA A 90 6.87 9.25 -0.16
N TYR A 91 8.12 9.48 -0.55
CA TYR A 91 9.30 9.01 0.20
C TYR A 91 10.49 9.94 -0.01
N GLU A 92 11.44 9.89 0.90
CA GLU A 92 12.71 10.62 0.77
C GLU A 92 13.71 9.79 -0.03
N ASP A 93 14.48 10.47 -0.88
CA ASP A 93 15.60 9.89 -1.61
C ASP A 93 16.80 9.94 -0.66
N GLU A 94 17.14 8.81 -0.01
CA GLU A 94 18.26 8.73 0.94
C GLU A 94 19.63 8.58 0.26
N ASP A 95 19.70 8.61 -1.08
CA ASP A 95 20.97 8.53 -1.83
C ASP A 95 21.72 9.89 -1.93
N LEU A 96 21.74 10.67 -0.83
CA LEU A 96 22.55 11.89 -0.67
C LEU A 96 23.56 11.77 0.47
#